data_AF-A0A5K0YE35-F1
#
_entry.id   AF-A0A5K0YE35-F1
#
_cell.length_a   1.000
_cell.length_b   1.000
_cell.length_c   1.000
_cell.angle_alpha   90.00
_cell.angle_beta   90.00
_cell.angle_gamma   90.00
#
_symmetry.space_group_name_H-M   'P 1'
#
loop_
_entity.id
_entity.type
_entity.pdbx_description
1 polymer ?
#
loop_
_entity_poly.entity_id
_entity_poly.type
_entity_poly.pdbx_seq_one_letter_code
_entity_poly.pdbx_strand_id
1 'polypeptide(L)'
;PSHGDQNSRFFHLAASQRPRQALLQSMVIGDKEFLGDDILLALTDHFRDFYYKPLRFHAPLPDIHLSSLSVSCVITLERPFLHQEIKNAVWTLDSGKVPSIDGFPI
;
A
#
# COMPACT_ATOMS: atom_id res chain seq x y z
N PRO A 1 35.79 -2.06 0.56
CA PRO A 1 35.43 -1.98 -0.88
C PRO A 1 35.13 -3.40 -1.40
N SER A 2 33.89 -3.85 -1.23
CA SER A 2 33.43 -5.15 -1.71
C SER A 2 33.19 -5.08 -3.21
N HIS A 3 33.99 -5.81 -3.97
CA HIS A 3 33.72 -6.09 -5.37
C HIS A 3 32.40 -6.86 -5.45
N GLY A 4 31.35 -6.21 -5.94
CA GLY A 4 30.16 -6.92 -6.41
C GLY A 4 30.59 -7.90 -7.49
N ASP A 5 30.29 -9.19 -7.28
CA ASP A 5 30.64 -10.22 -8.25
C ASP A 5 29.87 -10.02 -9.56
N GLN A 6 30.22 -10.78 -10.59
CA GLN A 6 29.65 -10.67 -11.94
C GLN A 6 28.12 -10.77 -11.99
N ASN A 7 27.49 -11.42 -11.00
CA ASN A 7 26.05 -11.53 -10.84
C ASN A 7 25.41 -10.18 -10.53
N SER A 8 26.02 -9.40 -9.62
CA SER A 8 25.54 -8.04 -9.31
C SER A 8 25.62 -7.15 -10.54
N ARG A 9 26.69 -7.25 -11.35
CA ARG A 9 26.80 -6.51 -12.61
C ARG A 9 25.72 -6.91 -13.62
N PHE A 10 25.43 -8.21 -13.75
CA PHE A 10 24.37 -8.70 -14.64
C PHE A 10 23.00 -8.15 -14.25
N PHE A 11 22.63 -8.22 -12.96
CA PHE A 11 21.34 -7.69 -12.51
C PHE A 11 21.26 -6.17 -12.54
N HIS A 12 22.35 -5.45 -12.23
CA HIS A 12 22.40 -4.01 -12.41
C HIS A 12 22.24 -3.59 -13.88
N LEU A 13 22.90 -4.30 -14.81
CA LEU A 13 22.74 -4.05 -16.25
C LEU A 13 21.35 -4.42 -16.76
N ALA A 14 20.81 -5.57 -16.33
CA ALA A 14 19.46 -6.00 -16.68
C ALA A 14 18.40 -5.06 -16.11
N ALA A 15 18.63 -4.50 -14.92
CA ALA A 15 17.76 -3.49 -14.31
C ALA A 15 17.92 -2.12 -14.98
N SER A 16 19.13 -1.72 -15.40
CA SER A 16 19.39 -0.43 -16.05
C SER A 16 18.91 -0.35 -17.51
N GLN A 17 18.64 -1.49 -18.15
CA GLN A 17 18.06 -1.54 -19.50
C GLN A 17 16.52 -1.40 -19.51
N ARG A 18 15.86 -1.74 -18.40
CA ARG A 18 14.40 -1.69 -18.24
C ARG A 18 13.75 -0.29 -18.13
N PRO A 19 14.41 0.81 -17.71
CA PRO A 19 13.75 2.11 -17.58
C PRO A 19 13.22 2.64 -18.92
N ARG A 20 13.94 2.34 -20.02
CA ARG A 20 13.53 2.76 -21.37
C ARG A 20 12.33 1.98 -21.92
N GLN A 21 12.06 0.79 -21.41
CA GLN A 21 10.92 -0.03 -21.82
C GLN A 21 9.67 0.22 -20.97
N ALA A 22 9.84 0.76 -19.75
CA ALA A 22 8.75 1.13 -18.86
C ALA A 22 8.19 2.54 -19.12
N LEU A 23 8.80 3.30 -20.03
CA LEU A 23 8.31 4.63 -20.41
C LEU A 23 7.14 4.47 -21.37
N LEU A 24 5.95 4.89 -20.94
CA LEU A 24 4.79 5.02 -21.82
C LEU A 24 5.08 6.11 -22.85
N GLN A 25 5.23 5.72 -24.12
CA GLN A 25 5.58 6.64 -25.22
C GLN A 25 4.33 7.24 -25.89
N SER A 26 3.27 6.44 -26.00
CA SER A 26 1.99 6.87 -26.55
C SER A 26 0.83 6.19 -25.85
N MET A 27 -0.32 6.85 -25.88
CA MET A 27 -1.59 6.36 -25.36
C MET A 27 -2.73 6.80 -26.27
N VAL A 28 -3.64 5.89 -26.61
CA VAL A 28 -4.82 6.19 -27.43
C VAL A 28 -6.07 6.18 -26.56
N ILE A 29 -6.87 7.24 -26.64
CA ILE A 29 -8.15 7.39 -25.94
C ILE A 29 -9.21 7.78 -26.98
N GLY A 30 -10.09 6.83 -27.33
CA GLY A 30 -11.00 6.99 -28.46
C GLY A 30 -10.23 7.14 -29.77
N ASP A 31 -10.50 8.21 -30.52
CA ASP A 31 -9.83 8.52 -31.80
C ASP A 31 -8.62 9.46 -31.65
N LYS A 32 -8.18 9.74 -30.41
CA LYS A 32 -7.06 10.65 -30.12
C LYS A 32 -5.85 9.89 -29.58
N GLU A 33 -4.68 10.21 -30.13
CA GLU A 33 -3.39 9.73 -29.65
C GLU A 33 -2.67 10.83 -28.85
N PHE A 34 -2.11 10.45 -27.71
CA PHE A 34 -1.36 11.30 -26.78
C PHE A 34 0.06 10.76 -26.66
N LEU A 35 1.06 11.64 -26.63
CA LEU A 35 2.47 11.28 -26.63
C LEU A 35 3.20 11.87 -25.42
N GLY A 36 4.15 11.11 -24.86
CA GLY A 36 5.05 11.58 -23.81
C GLY A 36 4.34 12.26 -22.63
N ASP A 37 4.63 13.55 -22.41
CA ASP A 37 4.19 14.31 -21.25
C ASP A 37 2.67 14.56 -21.21
N ASP A 38 1.98 14.51 -22.37
CA ASP A 38 0.53 14.70 -22.45
C ASP A 38 -0.26 13.50 -21.93
N ILE A 39 0.38 12.33 -21.84
CA ILE A 39 -0.25 11.07 -21.43
C ILE A 39 -0.83 11.18 -20.01
N LEU A 40 -0.09 11.77 -19.07
CA LEU A 40 -0.54 11.87 -17.68
C LEU A 40 -1.77 12.78 -17.54
N LEU A 41 -1.78 13.89 -18.27
CA LEU A 41 -2.92 14.81 -18.26
C LEU A 41 -4.15 14.16 -18.90
N ALA A 42 -3.97 13.52 -20.06
CA ALA A 42 -5.04 12.82 -20.77
C ALA A 42 -5.62 11.66 -19.95
N LEU A 43 -4.76 10.89 -19.27
CA LEU A 43 -5.15 9.81 -18.38
C LEU A 43 -5.98 10.33 -17.20
N THR A 44 -5.50 11.40 -16.55
CA THR A 44 -6.16 12.01 -15.39
C THR A 44 -7.53 12.57 -15.77
N ASP A 45 -7.62 13.22 -16.93
CA ASP A 45 -8.87 13.77 -17.44
C ASP A 45 -9.86 12.67 -17.83
N HIS A 46 -9.41 11.66 -18.56
CA HIS A 46 -10.25 10.56 -19.03
C HIS A 46 -10.90 9.78 -17.88
N PHE A 47 -10.17 9.56 -16.79
CA PHE A 47 -10.69 8.88 -15.61
C PHE A 47 -11.21 9.82 -14.53
N ARG A 48 -11.26 11.14 -14.78
CA ARG A 48 -11.66 12.13 -13.78
C ARG A 48 -12.98 11.75 -13.17
N ASP A 49 -14.02 11.54 -13.97
CA ASP A 49 -15.37 11.25 -13.49
C ASP A 49 -15.51 9.85 -12.86
N PHE A 50 -14.63 8.91 -13.21
CA PHE A 50 -14.59 7.59 -12.59
C PHE A 50 -14.12 7.68 -11.13
N TYR A 51 -13.13 8.53 -10.87
CA TYR A 51 -12.56 8.76 -9.54
C TYR A 51 -13.29 9.86 -8.77
N TYR A 52 -13.83 10.86 -9.46
CA TYR A 52 -14.74 11.88 -8.92
C TYR A 52 -16.16 11.33 -8.85
N LYS A 53 -16.36 10.33 -7.98
CA LYS A 53 -17.71 10.10 -7.46
C LYS A 53 -17.97 11.22 -6.47
N PRO A 54 -18.98 12.10 -6.66
CA PRO A 54 -19.43 12.92 -5.56
C PRO A 54 -19.72 11.99 -4.38
N LEU A 55 -19.45 12.41 -3.14
CA LEU A 55 -19.99 11.75 -1.95
C LEU A 55 -21.52 11.79 -2.06
N ARG A 56 -22.07 10.91 -2.89
CA ARG A 56 -23.48 10.58 -2.87
C ARG A 56 -23.62 9.88 -1.55
N PHE A 57 -24.42 10.47 -0.68
CA PHE A 57 -24.90 9.84 0.54
C PHE A 57 -25.17 8.38 0.19
N HIS A 58 -24.30 7.48 0.66
CA HIS A 58 -24.55 6.06 0.50
C HIS A 58 -25.94 5.82 1.09
N ALA A 59 -26.78 5.07 0.41
CA ALA A 59 -28.09 4.71 0.95
C ALA A 59 -27.88 4.32 2.42
N PRO A 60 -28.60 4.92 3.38
CA PRO A 60 -28.41 4.59 4.78
C PRO A 60 -28.54 3.08 4.89
N LEU A 61 -27.46 2.42 5.31
CA LEU A 61 -27.43 0.98 5.50
C LEU A 61 -28.45 0.69 6.60
N PRO A 62 -29.69 0.29 6.26
CA PRO A 62 -30.83 0.44 7.17
C PRO A 62 -30.77 -0.57 8.32
N ASP A 63 -29.81 -1.49 8.25
CA ASP A 63 -29.67 -2.64 9.15
C ASP A 63 -28.25 -2.76 9.73
N ILE A 64 -27.41 -1.72 9.61
CA ILE A 64 -26.15 -1.69 10.34
C ILE A 64 -26.38 -1.06 11.70
N HIS A 65 -26.62 -1.92 12.69
CA HIS A 65 -26.54 -1.56 14.08
C HIS A 65 -25.06 -1.48 14.50
N LEU A 66 -24.47 -0.29 14.40
CA LEU A 66 -23.19 -0.02 15.06
C LEU A 66 -23.42 0.06 16.56
N SER A 67 -23.05 -1.00 17.28
CA SER A 67 -23.04 -0.98 18.74
C SER A 67 -22.00 0.02 19.23
N SER A 68 -22.42 0.96 20.08
CA SER A 68 -21.49 1.84 20.77
C SER A 68 -20.71 1.04 21.82
N LEU A 69 -19.40 1.31 21.92
CA LEU A 69 -18.58 0.72 22.97
C LEU A 69 -19.01 1.26 24.33
N SER A 70 -18.98 0.42 25.37
CA SER A 70 -19.15 0.90 26.73
C SER A 70 -18.01 1.86 27.09
N VAL A 71 -18.28 2.79 28.01
CA VAL A 71 -17.26 3.73 28.52
C VAL A 71 -16.02 2.98 29.04
N SER A 72 -16.21 1.85 29.71
CA SER A 72 -15.10 1.01 30.18
C SER A 72 -14.25 0.43 29.04
N CYS A 73 -14.87 0.05 27.92
CA CYS A 73 -14.17 -0.47 26.76
C CYS A 73 -13.35 0.63 26.09
N VAL A 74 -13.91 1.83 25.94
CA VAL A 74 -13.19 3.01 25.41
C VAL A 74 -11.95 3.31 26.26
N ILE A 75 -12.13 3.42 27.58
CA ILE A 75 -11.01 3.67 28.50
C ILE A 75 -9.94 2.57 28.40
N THR A 76 -10.34 1.32 28.22
CA THR A 76 -9.40 0.19 28.09
C THR A 76 -8.61 0.24 26.78
N LEU A 77 -9.20 0.76 25.70
CA LEU A 77 -8.54 0.91 24.39
C LEU A 77 -7.60 2.12 24.34
N GLU A 78 -7.93 3.19 25.06
CA GLU A 78 -7.14 4.43 25.07
C GLU A 78 -6.02 4.44 26.11
N ARG A 79 -6.10 3.60 27.16
CA ARG A 79 -5.05 3.57 28.18
C ARG A 79 -3.73 3.01 27.63
N PRO A 80 -2.59 3.48 28.13
CA PRO A 80 -1.30 2.86 27.84
C PRO A 80 -1.26 1.39 28.27
N PHE A 81 -0.50 0.58 27.52
CA PHE A 81 -0.24 -0.81 27.88
C PHE A 81 0.59 -0.92 29.16
N LEU A 82 0.22 -1.85 30.03
CA LEU A 82 1.02 -2.19 31.19
C LEU A 82 2.19 -3.08 30.77
N HIS A 83 3.31 -2.98 31.50
CA HIS A 83 4.49 -3.81 31.24
C HIS A 83 4.15 -5.32 31.22
N GLN A 84 3.25 -5.76 32.10
CA GLN A 84 2.80 -7.16 32.15
C GLN A 84 1.99 -7.56 30.91
N GLU A 85 1.19 -6.67 30.34
CA GLU A 85 0.44 -6.94 29.11
C GLU A 85 1.39 -7.14 27.94
N ILE A 86 2.40 -6.27 27.84
CA ILE A 86 3.46 -6.36 26.82
C ILE A 86 4.23 -7.68 27.00
N LYS A 87 4.66 -7.99 28.23
CA LYS A 87 5.38 -9.22 28.55
C LYS A 87 4.56 -10.45 28.19
N ASN A 88 3.29 -10.49 28.56
CA ASN A 88 2.44 -11.62 28.24
C ASN A 88 2.27 -11.77 26.72
N ALA A 89 2.00 -10.68 26.00
CA ALA A 89 1.84 -10.71 24.55
C ALA A 89 3.09 -11.24 23.83
N VAL A 90 4.28 -10.78 24.22
CA VAL A 90 5.56 -11.24 23.64
C VAL A 90 5.81 -12.71 23.95
N TRP A 91 5.54 -13.17 25.18
CA TRP A 91 5.78 -14.57 25.56
C TRP A 91 4.73 -15.54 25.03
N THR A 92 3.53 -15.08 24.66
CA THR A 92 2.50 -15.88 23.99
C THR A 92 2.68 -15.97 22.47
N LEU A 93 3.67 -15.27 21.94
CA LEU A 93 3.93 -15.22 20.50
C LEU A 93 4.61 -16.51 20.08
N ASP A 94 3.88 -17.35 19.35
CA ASP A 94 4.38 -18.64 18.88
C ASP A 94 5.50 -18.42 17.84
N SER A 95 6.63 -19.08 18.03
CA SER A 95 7.88 -18.89 17.26
C SER A 95 7.82 -19.44 15.83
N GLY A 96 6.62 -19.77 15.34
CA GLY A 96 6.37 -20.32 14.01
C GLY A 96 6.14 -19.27 12.92
N LYS A 97 6.27 -17.97 13.23
CA LYS A 97 6.01 -16.90 12.27
C LYS A 97 7.27 -16.56 11.47
N VAL A 98 7.12 -16.55 10.14
CA VAL A 98 8.21 -16.20 9.21
C VAL A 98 8.75 -14.81 9.57
N PRO A 99 10.10 -14.63 9.64
CA PRO A 99 10.71 -13.36 9.99
C PRO A 99 10.22 -12.24 9.08
N SER A 100 10.14 -11.03 9.65
CA SER A 100 9.82 -9.81 8.90
C SER A 100 10.96 -9.49 7.91
N ILE A 101 10.71 -8.55 6.99
CA ILE A 101 11.68 -8.09 5.99
C ILE A 101 12.96 -7.49 6.62
N ASP A 102 12.89 -7.13 7.91
CA ASP A 102 14.01 -6.68 8.74
C ASP A 102 14.89 -7.83 9.27
N GLY A 103 14.51 -9.09 9.03
CA GLY A 103 15.26 -10.27 9.40
C GLY A 103 15.17 -10.67 10.87
N PHE A 104 14.31 -10.02 11.66
CA PHE A 104 14.08 -10.44 13.04
C PHE A 104 13.06 -11.58 13.07
N PRO A 105 13.42 -12.77 13.60
CA PRO A 105 12.43 -13.77 13.96
C PRO A 105 11.61 -13.22 15.13
N ILE A 106 10.29 -13.34 15.02
CA ILE A 106 9.36 -12.98 16.07
C ILE A 106 9.31 -14.11 17.09
#